data_AF-A0A6Q2XW53-F1
#
_entry.id   AF-A0A6Q2XW53-F1
#
_cell.length_a   1.000
_cell.length_b   1.000
_cell.length_c   1.000
_cell.angle_alpha   90.00
_cell.angle_beta   90.00
_cell.angle_gamma   90.00
#
_symmetry.space_group_name_H-M   'P 1'
#
loop_
_entity.id
_entity.type
_entity.pdbx_description
1 polymer ?
#
loop_
_entity_poly.entity_id
_entity_poly.type
_entity_poly.pdbx_seq_one_letter_code
_entity_poly.pdbx_strand_id
1 'polypeptide(L)'
;MQPAKTVQMEKGYSKTINSVRQISITSMKTESVVQNIPFVGRKRSLIDDARKERASGSSSPGPSRCDDNFVFEEKEGLVKLNIIFALSNEENAAFFKTGKVFETFEVKLLHIESRPARKLKNSSGCNDLEFFMKCEVHSSDKDIFINSLKRIADSVRTVQEEKVPWFPRKIRDLDKCQLLVTKYDPDIDQDHPGFSDPEYRKRRCFIAELAANYKEGEQLPRVEYTQEEVATWRQVYQNLRSIYPDRACKQFLDGLEQLERECGYGEDSIPQLRDVSAFLKEKTGFQLRPVAGLLSARDFLASLAFRMFQCTQYIRHASAPMHSPEPDCCHELLGHIPMLADKEFAQFSQEIGLASLGASDEDIERLSTLYWFTVEFGLCKQDGTVKAYGAGLLSSYGELIYALSNKPEYKPFNPEETAVQPHQDQTFQPVYFVSESFEDAKLKMRHYSSSIQRPFQVRYDPFTCSLEVLDQPCKVQYALGQIREDLKILHSALEKLGCGLNTEPE
;
A
#
# COMPACT_ATOMS: atom_id res chain seq x y z
N MET A 1 -49.64 -22.30 -22.46
CA MET A 1 -48.72 -23.39 -22.82
C MET A 1 -47.51 -23.31 -21.91
N GLN A 2 -47.19 -24.41 -21.25
CA GLN A 2 -46.17 -24.54 -20.22
C GLN A 2 -44.72 -24.31 -20.74
N PRO A 3 -43.77 -24.04 -19.81
CA PRO A 3 -42.44 -23.49 -20.06
C PRO A 3 -41.29 -24.52 -19.88
N ALA A 4 -40.08 -24.20 -20.37
CA ALA A 4 -38.81 -24.89 -20.11
C ALA A 4 -37.66 -24.07 -20.74
N LYS A 5 -36.48 -23.82 -20.15
CA LYS A 5 -35.81 -24.32 -18.94
C LYS A 5 -34.82 -23.27 -18.44
N THR A 6 -34.88 -22.99 -17.14
CA THR A 6 -33.82 -22.38 -16.33
C THR A 6 -32.65 -23.37 -16.20
N VAL A 7 -31.42 -22.90 -16.40
CA VAL A 7 -30.22 -23.58 -15.89
C VAL A 7 -29.54 -22.64 -14.91
N GLN A 8 -29.72 -22.92 -13.63
CA GLN A 8 -28.83 -22.48 -12.57
C GLN A 8 -27.54 -23.30 -12.67
N MET A 9 -26.38 -22.64 -12.63
CA MET A 9 -25.14 -23.28 -12.18
C MET A 9 -24.62 -22.51 -10.97
N GLU A 10 -24.65 -23.17 -9.82
CA GLU A 10 -24.14 -22.72 -8.54
C GLU A 10 -22.61 -22.61 -8.53
N LYS A 11 -22.14 -21.66 -7.72
CA LYS A 11 -20.75 -21.35 -7.36
C LYS A 11 -20.09 -22.50 -6.58
N GLY A 12 -18.76 -22.64 -6.70
CA GLY A 12 -17.96 -23.29 -5.66
C GLY A 12 -16.56 -23.76 -6.07
N TYR A 13 -15.55 -23.07 -5.55
CA TYR A 13 -14.19 -23.55 -5.23
C TYR A 13 -13.21 -23.87 -6.37
N SER A 14 -12.40 -22.86 -6.73
CA SER A 14 -10.96 -23.00 -7.00
C SER A 14 -10.29 -21.67 -6.63
N LYS A 15 -9.91 -21.53 -5.36
CA LYS A 15 -9.21 -20.35 -4.81
C LYS A 15 -8.15 -20.84 -3.82
N THR A 16 -7.07 -21.45 -4.30
CA THR A 16 -5.84 -21.61 -3.47
C THR A 16 -4.52 -21.77 -4.24
N ILE A 17 -4.48 -21.73 -5.58
CA ILE A 17 -3.21 -21.92 -6.31
C ILE A 17 -3.05 -20.89 -7.43
N ASN A 18 -3.01 -19.60 -7.06
CA ASN A 18 -2.67 -18.52 -8.01
C ASN A 18 -1.65 -17.50 -7.43
N SER A 19 -1.03 -17.74 -6.27
CA SER A 19 -0.03 -16.82 -5.69
C SER A 19 1.41 -17.29 -5.80
N VAL A 20 1.75 -17.99 -6.90
CA VAL A 20 3.13 -18.41 -7.17
C VAL A 20 3.53 -17.93 -8.56
N ARG A 21 4.16 -16.75 -8.60
CA ARG A 21 5.14 -16.31 -9.62
C ARG A 21 5.67 -14.93 -9.21
N GLN A 22 6.55 -14.92 -8.20
CA GLN A 22 7.57 -13.90 -8.07
C GLN A 22 8.83 -14.47 -8.73
N ILE A 23 9.13 -14.03 -9.95
CA ILE A 23 10.41 -14.28 -10.60
C ILE A 23 11.01 -12.90 -10.85
N SER A 24 12.15 -12.62 -10.23
CA SER A 24 12.98 -11.48 -10.59
C SER A 24 13.44 -11.65 -12.04
N ILE A 25 12.97 -10.77 -12.91
CA ILE A 25 13.38 -10.72 -14.31
C ILE A 25 14.74 -10.05 -14.35
N THR A 26 15.78 -10.87 -14.28
CA THR A 26 17.01 -10.57 -15.01
C THR A 26 17.60 -11.87 -15.49
N SER A 27 17.46 -12.10 -16.80
CA SER A 27 18.11 -13.15 -17.58
C SER A 27 17.51 -14.56 -17.45
N MET A 28 16.56 -14.94 -18.33
CA MET A 28 16.46 -16.29 -18.92
C MET A 28 15.56 -16.26 -20.18
N LYS A 29 16.17 -16.30 -21.37
CA LYS A 29 15.51 -16.69 -22.63
C LYS A 29 15.67 -18.21 -22.79
N THR A 30 14.59 -18.95 -23.11
CA THR A 30 14.53 -19.93 -24.22
C THR A 30 13.15 -20.58 -24.32
N GLU A 31 12.79 -20.90 -25.56
CA GLU A 31 11.50 -21.39 -26.09
C GLU A 31 11.01 -22.72 -25.48
N SER A 32 9.69 -22.90 -25.34
CA SER A 32 9.08 -24.19 -24.99
C SER A 32 7.99 -24.61 -25.99
N VAL A 33 8.14 -25.84 -26.49
CA VAL A 33 7.16 -26.59 -27.28
C VAL A 33 6.31 -27.42 -26.31
N VAL A 34 4.98 -27.32 -26.41
CA VAL A 34 3.99 -27.96 -25.51
C VAL A 34 3.57 -29.34 -26.05
N GLN A 35 3.51 -30.35 -25.17
CA GLN A 35 2.70 -31.57 -25.38
C GLN A 35 1.81 -31.87 -24.16
N ASN A 36 0.53 -32.11 -24.43
CA ASN A 36 -0.59 -32.38 -23.52
C ASN A 36 -0.72 -33.88 -23.16
N ILE A 37 -1.09 -34.20 -21.91
CA ILE A 37 -1.83 -35.45 -21.54
C ILE A 37 -2.80 -35.18 -20.35
N PRO A 38 -4.07 -35.69 -20.35
CA PRO A 38 -5.14 -35.30 -19.42
C PRO A 38 -5.43 -36.32 -18.30
N PHE A 39 -6.12 -35.92 -17.21
CA PHE A 39 -6.78 -36.86 -16.29
C PHE A 39 -8.13 -36.37 -15.71
N VAL A 40 -9.01 -37.37 -15.50
CA VAL A 40 -10.46 -37.34 -15.28
C VAL A 40 -10.81 -37.49 -13.79
N GLY A 41 -11.96 -36.94 -13.38
CA GLY A 41 -12.33 -36.65 -11.98
C GLY A 41 -13.07 -37.72 -11.15
N ARG A 42 -13.37 -37.34 -9.90
CA ARG A 42 -14.41 -37.94 -9.03
C ARG A 42 -14.84 -36.95 -7.93
N LYS A 43 -16.15 -36.72 -7.80
CA LYS A 43 -16.81 -35.76 -6.88
C LYS A 43 -17.37 -36.48 -5.64
N ARG A 44 -17.07 -35.99 -4.42
CA ARG A 44 -17.89 -36.11 -3.20
C ARG A 44 -17.66 -34.87 -2.33
N SER A 45 -18.74 -34.32 -1.76
CA SER A 45 -18.80 -33.02 -1.07
C SER A 45 -18.48 -33.18 0.43
N LEU A 46 -17.51 -32.40 0.95
CA LEU A 46 -16.98 -32.43 2.33
C LEU A 46 -17.63 -31.35 3.22
N ILE A 47 -18.96 -31.30 3.25
CA ILE A 47 -19.71 -30.37 4.12
C ILE A 47 -20.54 -31.13 5.17
N ASP A 48 -20.77 -32.44 4.99
CA ASP A 48 -21.58 -33.25 5.91
C ASP A 48 -20.78 -33.95 7.03
N ASP A 49 -19.44 -33.98 6.96
CA ASP A 49 -18.60 -34.62 8.00
C ASP A 49 -18.27 -33.67 9.17
N ALA A 50 -18.42 -32.36 9.00
CA ALA A 50 -18.12 -31.35 10.02
C ALA A 50 -19.18 -31.20 11.14
N ARG A 51 -20.27 -31.99 11.10
CA ARG A 51 -21.37 -31.90 12.09
C ARG A 51 -21.46 -33.07 13.07
N LYS A 52 -20.59 -34.07 13.01
CA LYS A 52 -20.70 -35.29 13.83
C LYS A 52 -19.70 -35.48 14.97
N GLU A 53 -18.69 -34.62 15.11
CA GLU A 53 -17.65 -34.79 16.17
C GLU A 53 -17.75 -33.82 17.35
N ARG A 54 -18.84 -33.05 17.48
CA ARG A 54 -19.07 -32.16 18.64
C ARG A 54 -19.78 -32.81 19.84
N ALA A 55 -19.80 -34.14 19.93
CA ALA A 55 -20.51 -34.83 21.00
C ALA A 55 -19.76 -36.07 21.51
N SER A 56 -18.66 -35.88 22.26
CA SER A 56 -18.28 -36.75 23.40
C SER A 56 -16.93 -36.36 24.02
N GLY A 57 -16.90 -36.15 25.34
CA GLY A 57 -15.75 -36.52 26.17
C GLY A 57 -15.02 -35.41 26.93
N SER A 58 -15.46 -35.15 28.16
CA SER A 58 -14.81 -34.36 29.22
C SER A 58 -13.80 -35.17 30.06
N SER A 59 -12.72 -34.58 30.60
CA SER A 59 -12.25 -34.72 32.01
C SER A 59 -10.90 -33.99 32.28
N SER A 60 -10.69 -33.65 33.57
CA SER A 60 -9.80 -32.60 34.12
C SER A 60 -8.46 -33.15 34.75
N PRO A 61 -7.70 -32.46 35.65
CA PRO A 61 -6.28 -32.09 35.41
C PRO A 61 -5.22 -32.51 36.49
N GLY A 62 -3.92 -32.32 36.21
CA GLY A 62 -2.82 -32.21 37.21
C GLY A 62 -1.46 -32.85 36.80
N PRO A 63 -0.34 -32.63 37.53
CA PRO A 63 0.50 -31.41 37.44
C PRO A 63 2.01 -31.62 37.15
N SER A 64 2.65 -30.51 36.71
CA SER A 64 4.04 -30.02 36.88
C SER A 64 5.29 -30.79 36.39
N ARG A 65 6.09 -30.12 35.52
CA ARG A 65 7.44 -29.56 35.82
C ARG A 65 7.99 -28.74 34.62
N CYS A 66 8.53 -27.55 34.91
CA CYS A 66 9.37 -26.71 34.02
C CYS A 66 10.68 -27.46 33.66
N ASP A 67 11.37 -27.21 32.54
CA ASP A 67 11.81 -25.94 31.95
C ASP A 67 12.11 -26.03 30.43
N ASP A 68 12.29 -24.84 29.81
CA ASP A 68 12.60 -24.52 28.40
C ASP A 68 11.44 -24.51 27.39
N ASN A 69 10.35 -23.81 27.74
CA ASN A 69 9.27 -23.53 26.78
C ASN A 69 9.51 -22.24 25.98
N PHE A 70 9.84 -22.44 24.71
CA PHE A 70 9.59 -21.48 23.64
C PHE A 70 8.08 -21.17 23.62
N VAL A 71 7.69 -19.97 24.04
CA VAL A 71 6.27 -19.59 24.10
C VAL A 71 5.81 -19.18 22.71
N PHE A 72 4.99 -20.04 22.10
CA PHE A 72 4.22 -19.73 20.88
C PHE A 72 2.79 -19.35 21.31
N GLU A 73 2.16 -18.40 20.61
CA GLU A 73 0.73 -18.15 20.82
C GLU A 73 -0.08 -19.31 20.24
N GLU A 74 -0.57 -20.19 21.09
CA GLU A 74 -1.49 -21.27 20.72
C GLU A 74 -2.93 -20.74 20.71
N LYS A 75 -3.56 -20.73 19.54
CA LYS A 75 -5.02 -20.67 19.40
C LYS A 75 -5.47 -21.91 18.65
N GLU A 76 -6.36 -22.69 19.27
CA GLU A 76 -7.04 -23.84 18.63
C GLU A 76 -6.12 -24.94 18.07
N GLY A 77 -4.99 -25.23 18.73
CA GLY A 77 -4.07 -26.29 18.29
C GLY A 77 -3.22 -25.94 17.06
N LEU A 78 -3.33 -24.71 16.55
CA LEU A 78 -2.47 -24.17 15.50
C LEU A 78 -1.40 -23.26 16.10
N VAL A 79 -0.20 -23.34 15.56
CA VAL A 79 0.95 -22.50 15.90
C VAL A 79 1.32 -21.64 14.70
N LYS A 80 1.45 -20.33 14.93
CA LYS A 80 2.03 -19.41 13.95
C LYS A 80 3.55 -19.51 13.94
N LEU A 81 4.11 -19.64 12.74
CA LEU A 81 5.56 -19.73 12.50
C LEU A 81 5.99 -18.66 11.51
N ASN A 82 7.06 -17.94 11.84
CA ASN A 82 7.79 -17.11 10.90
C ASN A 82 9.07 -17.86 10.50
N ILE A 83 9.20 -18.19 9.23
CA ILE A 83 10.27 -19.03 8.70
C ILE A 83 10.99 -18.28 7.59
N ILE A 84 12.31 -18.19 7.71
CA ILE A 84 13.21 -17.76 6.64
C ILE A 84 13.89 -18.99 6.08
N PHE A 85 13.78 -19.22 4.77
CA PHE A 85 14.49 -20.31 4.11
C PHE A 85 15.10 -19.89 2.79
N ALA A 86 16.28 -20.45 2.46
CA ALA A 86 16.95 -20.19 1.18
C ALA A 86 16.84 -21.40 0.26
N LEU A 87 16.62 -21.13 -1.04
CA LEU A 87 16.63 -22.16 -2.08
C LEU A 87 17.70 -21.78 -3.12
N SER A 88 18.64 -22.69 -3.35
CA SER A 88 19.60 -22.63 -4.45
C SER A 88 18.87 -22.84 -5.77
N ASN A 89 19.28 -22.05 -6.76
CA ASN A 89 18.58 -21.91 -8.04
C ASN A 89 18.86 -23.08 -9.01
N GLU A 90 19.40 -24.21 -8.53
CA GLU A 90 19.92 -25.26 -9.42
C GLU A 90 18.84 -26.15 -10.04
N GLU A 91 17.57 -26.10 -9.62
CA GLU A 91 16.45 -26.66 -10.38
C GLU A 91 15.14 -26.25 -9.70
N ASN A 92 14.13 -25.78 -10.46
CA ASN A 92 12.77 -25.47 -9.98
C ASN A 92 12.15 -26.59 -9.10
N ALA A 93 12.71 -27.80 -9.14
CA ALA A 93 12.37 -28.94 -8.31
C ALA A 93 12.39 -28.65 -6.80
N ALA A 94 13.33 -27.84 -6.28
CA ALA A 94 13.37 -27.53 -4.85
C ALA A 94 12.14 -26.73 -4.41
N PHE A 95 11.71 -25.76 -5.23
CA PHE A 95 10.51 -24.97 -4.98
C PHE A 95 9.23 -25.83 -5.00
N PHE A 96 9.08 -26.71 -6.00
CA PHE A 96 7.94 -27.63 -6.07
C PHE A 96 7.91 -28.64 -4.91
N LYS A 97 9.08 -29.11 -4.46
CA LYS A 97 9.18 -29.99 -3.27
C LYS A 97 8.74 -29.26 -2.00
N THR A 98 9.11 -27.99 -1.85
CA THR A 98 8.65 -27.12 -0.75
C THR A 98 7.13 -26.97 -0.78
N GLY A 99 6.52 -26.74 -1.95
CA GLY A 99 5.05 -26.71 -2.10
C GLY A 99 4.36 -27.99 -1.66
N LYS A 100 4.91 -29.17 -2.01
CA LYS A 100 4.37 -30.47 -1.55
C LYS A 100 4.45 -30.64 -0.03
N VAL A 101 5.50 -30.12 0.61
CA VAL A 101 5.58 -30.11 2.08
C VAL A 101 4.45 -29.26 2.66
N PHE A 102 4.17 -28.09 2.11
CA PHE A 102 3.06 -27.26 2.57
C PHE A 102 1.70 -27.95 2.42
N GLU A 103 1.45 -28.62 1.29
CA GLU A 103 0.23 -29.41 1.10
C GLU A 103 0.13 -30.57 2.08
N THR A 104 1.25 -31.27 2.36
CA THR A 104 1.28 -32.45 3.24
C THR A 104 0.92 -32.11 4.68
N PHE A 105 1.37 -30.96 5.17
CA PHE A 105 1.11 -30.50 6.54
C PHE A 105 -0.10 -29.55 6.63
N GLU A 106 -0.91 -29.46 5.57
CA GLU A 106 -2.08 -28.58 5.47
C GLU A 106 -1.78 -27.13 5.94
N VAL A 107 -0.59 -26.64 5.58
CA VAL A 107 -0.06 -25.37 6.06
C VAL A 107 -0.91 -24.23 5.54
N LYS A 108 -1.48 -23.43 6.44
CA LYS A 108 -2.18 -22.21 6.06
C LYS A 108 -1.17 -21.08 5.92
N LEU A 109 -0.85 -20.76 4.67
CA LEU A 109 0.06 -19.68 4.33
C LEU A 109 -0.61 -18.32 4.62
N LEU A 110 -0.04 -17.54 5.53
CA LEU A 110 -0.51 -16.19 5.84
C LEU A 110 0.21 -15.14 5.01
N HIS A 111 1.51 -15.34 4.78
CA HIS A 111 2.36 -14.42 4.03
C HIS A 111 3.58 -15.16 3.47
N ILE A 112 4.01 -14.78 2.26
CA ILE A 112 5.28 -15.20 1.69
C ILE A 112 5.89 -14.05 0.90
N GLU A 113 7.18 -13.83 1.09
CA GLU A 113 7.97 -12.87 0.32
C GLU A 113 9.31 -13.48 -0.05
N SER A 114 9.86 -13.04 -1.18
CA SER A 114 11.22 -13.40 -1.60
C SER A 114 12.13 -12.17 -1.60
N ARG A 115 13.41 -12.37 -1.31
CA ARG A 115 14.47 -11.37 -1.30
C ARG A 115 15.75 -11.96 -1.90
N PRO A 116 16.60 -11.16 -2.56
CA PRO A 116 17.95 -11.60 -2.91
C PRO A 116 18.72 -12.00 -1.64
N ALA A 117 19.32 -13.17 -1.64
CA ALA A 117 20.07 -13.65 -0.48
C ALA A 117 21.27 -12.73 -0.20
N ARG A 118 21.49 -12.40 1.09
CA ARG A 118 22.71 -11.69 1.50
C ARG A 118 23.90 -12.60 1.22
N LYS A 119 24.84 -12.16 0.34
CA LYS A 119 26.06 -12.89 -0.05
C LYS A 119 26.62 -13.74 1.10
N LEU A 120 26.38 -15.05 1.08
CA LEU A 120 27.14 -15.97 1.91
C LEU A 120 28.57 -15.99 1.35
N LYS A 121 29.56 -15.98 2.24
CA LYS A 121 30.98 -15.79 1.88
C LYS A 121 31.57 -16.81 0.89
N ASN A 122 30.83 -17.86 0.49
CA ASN A 122 31.31 -18.97 -0.33
C ASN A 122 30.33 -19.45 -1.44
N SER A 123 29.52 -18.58 -2.07
CA SER A 123 28.76 -18.97 -3.27
C SER A 123 29.11 -18.12 -4.50
N SER A 124 29.37 -18.81 -5.61
CA SER A 124 29.85 -18.26 -6.89
C SER A 124 28.71 -17.78 -7.82
N GLY A 125 27.49 -17.58 -7.29
CA GLY A 125 26.29 -17.27 -8.08
C GLY A 125 25.54 -16.04 -7.53
N CYS A 126 25.05 -15.19 -8.44
CA CYS A 126 24.37 -13.92 -8.15
C CYS A 126 22.85 -14.07 -7.95
N ASN A 127 22.31 -15.29 -7.84
CA ASN A 127 20.86 -15.55 -7.99
C ASN A 127 20.25 -16.42 -6.86
N ASP A 128 20.85 -16.48 -5.67
CA ASP A 128 20.25 -17.18 -4.53
C ASP A 128 19.08 -16.36 -3.95
N LEU A 129 17.90 -16.98 -3.80
CA LEU A 129 16.71 -16.35 -3.23
C LEU A 129 16.48 -16.82 -1.79
N GLU A 130 16.25 -15.86 -0.90
CA GLU A 130 15.79 -16.09 0.47
C GLU A 130 14.29 -15.79 0.54
N PHE A 131 13.52 -16.70 1.12
CA PHE A 131 12.08 -16.59 1.29
C PHE A 131 11.77 -16.36 2.76
N PHE A 132 10.98 -15.34 3.07
CA PHE A 132 10.37 -15.15 4.38
C PHE A 132 8.90 -15.55 4.29
N MET A 133 8.45 -16.36 5.23
CA MET A 133 7.12 -16.96 5.24
C MET A 133 6.51 -16.84 6.62
N LYS A 134 5.26 -16.37 6.70
CA LYS A 134 4.40 -16.51 7.87
C LYS A 134 3.34 -17.57 7.57
N CYS A 135 3.20 -18.58 8.43
CA CYS A 135 2.24 -19.64 8.24
C CYS A 135 1.68 -20.18 9.56
N GLU A 136 0.50 -20.79 9.50
CA GLU A 136 -0.11 -21.55 10.58
C GLU A 136 0.03 -23.05 10.30
N VAL A 137 0.51 -23.80 11.31
CA VAL A 137 0.71 -25.26 11.26
C VAL A 137 0.16 -25.88 12.53
N HIS A 138 -0.37 -27.10 12.47
CA HIS A 138 -0.81 -27.82 13.66
C HIS A 138 0.35 -28.01 14.66
N SER A 139 0.09 -27.79 15.95
CA SER A 139 1.11 -27.77 17.00
C SER A 139 1.87 -29.09 17.11
N SER A 140 1.19 -30.22 16.86
CA SER A 140 1.79 -31.56 16.80
C SER A 140 2.82 -31.72 15.69
N ASP A 141 2.66 -30.98 14.59
CA ASP A 141 3.39 -31.21 13.35
C ASP A 141 4.49 -30.18 13.13
N LYS A 142 4.54 -29.13 13.95
CA LYS A 142 5.50 -28.02 13.90
C LYS A 142 6.94 -28.50 13.69
N ASP A 143 7.43 -29.40 14.55
CA ASP A 143 8.83 -29.82 14.48
C ASP A 143 9.11 -30.70 13.26
N ILE A 144 8.14 -31.54 12.88
CA ILE A 144 8.23 -32.41 11.70
C ILE A 144 8.22 -31.58 10.42
N PHE A 145 7.38 -30.54 10.38
CA PHE A 145 7.30 -29.58 9.29
C PHE A 145 8.62 -28.82 9.11
N ILE A 146 9.16 -28.21 10.17
CA ILE A 146 10.44 -27.49 10.12
C ILE A 146 11.57 -28.43 9.67
N ASN A 147 11.59 -29.66 10.17
CA ASN A 147 12.59 -30.65 9.78
C ASN A 147 12.42 -31.11 8.32
N SER A 148 11.20 -31.18 7.81
CA SER A 148 10.93 -31.49 6.40
C SER A 148 11.40 -30.37 5.48
N LEU A 149 11.21 -29.10 5.88
CA LEU A 149 11.75 -27.95 5.17
C LEU A 149 13.29 -27.94 5.16
N LYS A 150 13.93 -28.26 6.30
CA LYS A 150 15.39 -28.35 6.40
C LYS A 150 16.02 -29.43 5.50
N ARG A 151 15.24 -30.41 5.05
CA ARG A 151 15.71 -31.45 4.10
C ARG A 151 15.68 -30.98 2.65
N ILE A 152 14.96 -29.91 2.34
CA ILE A 152 14.73 -29.43 0.97
C ILE A 152 15.43 -28.09 0.74
N ALA A 153 15.41 -27.20 1.73
CA ALA A 153 16.01 -25.87 1.66
C ALA A 153 17.44 -25.86 2.23
N ASP A 154 18.30 -25.03 1.63
CA ASP A 154 19.72 -24.94 1.99
C ASP A 154 19.93 -24.31 3.37
N SER A 155 19.01 -23.45 3.77
CA SER A 155 18.95 -22.95 5.14
C SER A 155 17.49 -22.75 5.55
N VAL A 156 17.18 -23.02 6.81
CA VAL A 156 15.87 -22.76 7.41
C VAL A 156 16.08 -22.21 8.81
N ARG A 157 15.48 -21.05 9.09
CA ARG A 157 15.55 -20.35 10.36
C ARG A 157 14.14 -19.95 10.79
N THR A 158 13.77 -20.27 12.02
CA THR A 158 12.56 -19.75 12.64
C THR A 158 12.87 -18.44 13.33
N VAL A 159 12.06 -17.41 13.07
CA VAL A 159 12.21 -16.08 13.67
C VAL A 159 11.08 -15.87 14.67
N GLN A 160 11.38 -15.29 15.84
CA GLN A 160 10.31 -14.87 16.76
C GLN A 160 9.53 -13.72 16.15
N GLU A 161 8.22 -13.71 16.36
CA GLU A 161 7.39 -12.58 15.96
C GLU A 161 7.84 -11.33 16.73
N GLU A 162 8.24 -10.29 16.02
CA GLU A 162 8.51 -9.00 16.64
C GLU A 162 7.19 -8.47 17.22
N LYS A 163 7.18 -8.16 18.53
CA LYS A 163 5.99 -7.63 19.21
C LYS A 163 5.43 -6.35 18.57
N VAL A 164 6.26 -5.65 17.83
CA VAL A 164 5.91 -4.45 17.07
C VAL A 164 6.56 -4.56 15.70
N PRO A 165 5.80 -4.50 14.60
CA PRO A 165 6.36 -4.47 13.27
C PRO A 165 7.36 -3.31 13.09
N TRP A 166 8.48 -3.58 12.43
CA TRP A 166 9.45 -2.55 12.07
C TRP A 166 8.78 -1.40 11.29
N PHE A 167 9.27 -0.18 11.53
CA PHE A 167 8.92 1.01 10.75
C PHE A 167 10.13 1.95 10.62
N PRO A 168 10.24 2.73 9.54
CA PRO A 168 11.31 3.72 9.34
C PRO A 168 11.28 4.76 10.47
N ARG A 169 12.45 5.17 11.00
CA ARG A 169 12.53 6.20 12.06
C ARG A 169 13.09 7.52 11.57
N LYS A 170 13.86 7.49 10.49
CA LYS A 170 14.37 8.68 9.80
C LYS A 170 13.91 8.63 8.34
N ILE A 171 13.81 9.79 7.70
CA ILE A 171 13.42 9.86 6.28
C ILE A 171 14.31 8.99 5.37
N ARG A 172 15.60 8.86 5.69
CA ARG A 172 16.53 7.97 4.95
C ARG A 172 16.22 6.49 5.07
N ASP A 173 15.50 6.07 6.12
CA ASP A 173 15.09 4.66 6.24
C ASP A 173 14.04 4.28 5.19
N LEU A 174 13.41 5.24 4.50
CA LEU A 174 12.51 4.97 3.38
C LEU A 174 13.22 4.32 2.19
N ASP A 175 14.56 4.37 2.12
CA ASP A 175 15.35 3.57 1.17
C ASP A 175 15.13 2.06 1.35
N LYS A 176 14.59 1.62 2.50
CA LYS A 176 14.25 0.21 2.79
C LYS A 176 12.78 -0.11 2.50
N CYS A 177 11.94 0.91 2.28
CA CYS A 177 10.50 0.77 2.01
C CYS A 177 10.25 0.64 0.51
N GLN A 178 10.70 -0.48 -0.06
CA GLN A 178 10.68 -0.75 -1.50
C GLN A 178 9.98 -2.07 -1.85
N LEU A 179 9.15 -2.63 -0.95
CA LEU A 179 8.46 -3.88 -1.22
C LEU A 179 7.37 -3.68 -2.28
N LEU A 180 7.63 -4.16 -3.50
CA LEU A 180 6.72 -4.08 -4.64
C LEU A 180 5.67 -5.20 -4.65
N VAL A 181 4.46 -4.86 -5.09
CA VAL A 181 3.36 -5.76 -5.41
C VAL A 181 3.28 -5.90 -6.93
N THR A 182 3.41 -7.12 -7.43
CA THR A 182 3.57 -7.41 -8.87
C THR A 182 2.25 -7.65 -9.60
N LYS A 183 1.11 -7.20 -9.04
CA LYS A 183 -0.24 -7.51 -9.57
C LYS A 183 -0.46 -7.01 -11.01
N TYR A 184 0.10 -5.85 -11.34
CA TYR A 184 -0.14 -5.13 -12.60
C TYR A 184 1.12 -5.02 -13.47
N ASP A 185 2.11 -5.86 -13.21
CA ASP A 185 3.37 -5.81 -13.93
C ASP A 185 3.17 -6.26 -15.39
N PRO A 186 3.53 -5.46 -16.41
CA PRO A 186 3.36 -5.82 -17.81
C PRO A 186 4.19 -7.03 -18.26
N ASP A 187 5.19 -7.46 -17.48
CA ASP A 187 5.90 -8.71 -17.74
C ASP A 187 5.12 -9.96 -17.26
N ILE A 188 4.13 -9.78 -16.39
CA ILE A 188 3.42 -10.87 -15.70
C ILE A 188 1.93 -10.90 -16.09
N ASP A 189 1.28 -9.74 -16.17
CA ASP A 189 -0.14 -9.60 -16.41
C ASP A 189 -0.46 -9.62 -17.92
N GLN A 190 -1.14 -10.68 -18.37
CA GLN A 190 -1.51 -10.88 -19.78
C GLN A 190 -2.59 -9.91 -20.24
N ASP A 191 -3.39 -9.39 -19.32
CA ASP A 191 -4.46 -8.43 -19.63
C ASP A 191 -3.91 -6.98 -19.73
N HIS A 192 -2.65 -6.77 -19.34
CA HIS A 192 -2.00 -5.46 -19.45
C HIS A 192 -1.84 -5.07 -20.93
N PRO A 193 -2.26 -3.86 -21.36
CA PRO A 193 -2.18 -3.46 -22.78
C PRO A 193 -0.77 -3.52 -23.38
N GLY A 194 0.24 -3.23 -22.57
CA GLY A 194 1.66 -3.35 -22.92
C GLY A 194 2.28 -4.76 -22.82
N PHE A 195 1.53 -5.81 -22.47
CA PHE A 195 2.08 -7.17 -22.30
C PHE A 195 2.73 -7.70 -23.58
N SER A 196 2.15 -7.39 -24.74
CA SER A 196 2.67 -7.81 -26.05
C SER A 196 3.63 -6.81 -26.68
N ASP A 197 3.90 -5.67 -26.02
CA ASP A 197 4.78 -4.62 -26.53
C ASP A 197 6.18 -4.71 -25.89
N PRO A 198 7.20 -5.17 -26.64
CA PRO A 198 8.56 -5.25 -26.11
C PRO A 198 9.21 -3.89 -25.85
N GLU A 199 8.87 -2.84 -26.60
CA GLU A 199 9.45 -1.51 -26.41
C GLU A 199 8.84 -0.83 -25.18
N TYR A 200 7.53 -0.98 -24.95
CA TYR A 200 6.90 -0.51 -23.71
C TYR A 200 7.50 -1.18 -22.47
N ARG A 201 7.71 -2.51 -22.48
CA ARG A 201 8.34 -3.21 -21.35
C ARG A 201 9.78 -2.79 -21.10
N LYS A 202 10.55 -2.60 -22.17
CA LYS A 202 11.91 -2.05 -22.07
C LYS A 202 11.90 -0.63 -21.49
N ARG A 203 10.94 0.20 -21.90
CA ARG A 203 10.73 1.55 -21.37
C ARG A 203 10.37 1.53 -19.88
N ARG A 204 9.49 0.63 -19.45
CA ARG A 204 9.14 0.40 -18.04
C ARG A 204 10.35 -0.03 -17.20
N CYS A 205 11.14 -0.97 -17.71
CA CYS A 205 12.36 -1.43 -17.06
C CYS A 205 13.36 -0.27 -16.85
N PHE A 206 13.61 0.55 -17.89
CA PHE A 206 14.46 1.74 -17.77
C PHE A 206 13.99 2.71 -16.67
N ILE A 207 12.69 3.00 -16.61
CA ILE A 207 12.13 3.90 -15.59
C ILE A 207 12.20 3.28 -14.18
N ALA A 208 11.95 1.97 -14.07
CA ALA A 208 12.06 1.23 -12.82
C ALA A 208 13.51 1.24 -12.28
N GLU A 209 14.51 1.12 -13.15
CA GLU A 209 15.93 1.22 -12.77
C GLU A 209 16.28 2.60 -12.19
N LEU A 210 15.73 3.69 -12.75
CA LEU A 210 15.92 5.04 -12.18
C LEU A 210 15.38 5.12 -10.75
N ALA A 211 14.20 4.55 -10.49
CA ALA A 211 13.59 4.52 -9.17
C ALA A 211 14.39 3.64 -8.19
N ALA A 212 14.85 2.46 -8.63
CA ALA A 212 15.62 1.53 -7.80
C ALA A 212 16.97 2.11 -7.34
N ASN A 213 17.60 2.90 -8.22
CA ASN A 213 18.91 3.50 -7.97
C ASN A 213 18.83 4.77 -7.10
N TYR A 214 17.68 5.43 -7.01
CA TYR A 214 17.52 6.64 -6.20
C TYR A 214 17.70 6.35 -4.69
N LYS A 215 18.48 7.20 -4.01
CA LYS A 215 18.63 7.22 -2.55
C LYS A 215 18.25 8.57 -1.96
N GLU A 216 17.78 8.54 -0.71
CA GLU A 216 17.33 9.75 -0.02
C GLU A 216 18.46 10.78 0.13
N GLY A 217 18.21 12.00 -0.34
CA GLY A 217 19.16 13.11 -0.37
C GLY A 217 19.90 13.28 -1.70
N GLU A 218 19.73 12.36 -2.65
CA GLU A 218 20.18 12.55 -4.03
C GLU A 218 19.20 13.42 -4.82
N GLN A 219 19.62 13.88 -6.00
CA GLN A 219 18.71 14.60 -6.89
C GLN A 219 17.76 13.62 -7.59
N LEU A 220 16.47 13.93 -7.56
CA LEU A 220 15.45 13.14 -8.27
C LEU A 220 15.78 13.01 -9.77
N PRO A 221 15.77 11.79 -10.33
CA PRO A 221 16.09 11.58 -11.73
C PRO A 221 15.05 12.24 -12.64
N ARG A 222 15.52 12.82 -13.75
CA ARG A 222 14.64 13.33 -14.81
C ARG A 222 14.43 12.24 -15.86
N VAL A 223 13.24 12.22 -16.45
CA VAL A 223 12.87 11.31 -17.53
C VAL A 223 12.64 12.14 -18.79
N GLU A 224 13.38 11.85 -19.85
CA GLU A 224 13.09 12.39 -21.18
C GLU A 224 11.95 11.58 -21.78
N TYR A 225 10.74 12.15 -21.76
CA TYR A 225 9.54 11.52 -22.30
C TYR A 225 9.52 11.58 -23.83
N THR A 226 9.08 10.50 -24.46
CA THR A 226 8.95 10.42 -25.91
C THR A 226 7.74 11.24 -26.41
N GLN A 227 7.69 11.50 -27.71
CA GLN A 227 6.54 12.21 -28.31
C GLN A 227 5.22 11.44 -28.15
N GLU A 228 5.25 10.11 -28.18
CA GLU A 228 4.06 9.27 -27.96
C GLU A 228 3.59 9.33 -26.50
N GLU A 229 4.51 9.32 -25.55
CA GLU A 229 4.21 9.49 -24.12
C GLU A 229 3.57 10.87 -23.88
N VAL A 230 4.17 11.94 -24.42
CA VAL A 230 3.60 13.30 -24.32
C VAL A 230 2.23 13.39 -25.02
N ALA A 231 2.02 12.72 -26.14
CA ALA A 231 0.72 12.69 -26.81
C ALA A 231 -0.36 11.98 -25.97
N THR A 232 0.02 10.88 -25.30
CA THR A 232 -0.87 10.16 -24.38
C THR A 232 -1.25 11.05 -23.19
N TRP A 233 -0.27 11.73 -22.59
CA TRP A 233 -0.51 12.71 -21.52
C TRP A 233 -1.45 13.82 -21.99
N ARG A 234 -1.20 14.42 -23.16
CA ARG A 234 -2.02 15.50 -23.73
C ARG A 234 -3.49 15.11 -23.77
N GLN A 235 -3.79 13.91 -24.28
CA GLN A 235 -5.14 13.41 -24.39
C GLN A 235 -5.83 13.26 -23.03
N VAL A 236 -5.12 12.72 -22.04
CA VAL A 236 -5.64 12.56 -20.66
C VAL A 236 -5.87 13.94 -20.01
N TYR A 237 -4.88 14.83 -20.14
CA TYR A 237 -4.92 16.19 -19.58
C TYR A 237 -6.11 16.98 -20.10
N GLN A 238 -6.28 17.07 -21.43
CA GLN A 238 -7.37 17.82 -22.05
C GLN A 238 -8.74 17.32 -21.60
N ASN A 239 -8.94 16.00 -21.60
CA ASN A 239 -10.21 15.40 -21.22
C ASN A 239 -10.57 15.69 -19.76
N LEU A 240 -9.62 15.50 -18.83
CA LEU A 240 -9.84 15.74 -17.41
C LEU A 240 -9.98 17.24 -17.09
N ARG A 241 -9.09 18.07 -17.63
CA ARG A 241 -9.08 19.53 -17.42
C ARG A 241 -10.39 20.19 -17.84
N SER A 242 -11.04 19.66 -18.88
CA SER A 242 -12.35 20.15 -19.37
C SER A 242 -13.49 19.96 -18.37
N ILE A 243 -13.41 18.97 -17.48
CA ILE A 243 -14.49 18.62 -16.54
C ILE A 243 -14.19 18.99 -15.09
N TYR A 244 -12.95 19.32 -14.74
CA TYR A 244 -12.58 19.68 -13.37
C TYR A 244 -13.36 20.87 -12.78
N PRO A 245 -13.61 21.99 -13.49
CA PRO A 245 -14.26 23.16 -12.89
C PRO A 245 -15.59 22.85 -12.21
N ASP A 246 -16.37 21.93 -12.80
CA ASP A 246 -17.69 21.56 -12.30
C ASP A 246 -17.66 20.42 -11.28
N ARG A 247 -16.54 19.68 -11.15
CA ARG A 247 -16.52 18.37 -10.47
C ARG A 247 -15.50 18.25 -9.35
N ALA A 248 -14.33 18.87 -9.50
CA ALA A 248 -13.28 18.83 -8.49
C ALA A 248 -13.57 19.81 -7.35
N CYS A 249 -13.04 19.52 -6.16
CA CYS A 249 -13.08 20.45 -5.04
C CYS A 249 -12.19 21.67 -5.31
N LYS A 250 -12.43 22.76 -4.56
CA LYS A 250 -11.70 24.01 -4.72
C LYS A 250 -10.19 23.84 -4.46
N GLN A 251 -9.82 23.10 -3.43
CA GLN A 251 -8.42 22.85 -3.06
C GLN A 251 -7.64 22.19 -4.19
N PHE A 252 -8.27 21.24 -4.90
CA PHE A 252 -7.69 20.63 -6.09
C PHE A 252 -7.45 21.65 -7.20
N LEU A 253 -8.46 22.46 -7.52
CA LEU A 253 -8.39 23.47 -8.59
C LEU A 253 -7.30 24.53 -8.28
N ASP A 254 -7.28 25.03 -7.06
CA ASP A 254 -6.28 26.01 -6.58
C ASP A 254 -4.86 25.41 -6.62
N GLY A 255 -4.71 24.11 -6.30
CA GLY A 255 -3.45 23.39 -6.40
C GLY A 255 -2.99 23.20 -7.84
N LEU A 256 -3.92 22.79 -8.72
CA LEU A 256 -3.63 22.58 -10.15
C LEU A 256 -3.22 23.88 -10.84
N GLU A 257 -3.91 24.99 -10.58
CA GLU A 257 -3.56 26.31 -11.16
C GLU A 257 -2.12 26.74 -10.77
N GLN A 258 -1.73 26.50 -9.51
CA GLN A 258 -0.36 26.79 -9.06
C GLN A 258 0.68 25.89 -9.76
N LEU A 259 0.36 24.60 -9.95
CA LEU A 259 1.22 23.66 -10.66
C LEU A 259 1.36 24.01 -12.15
N GLU A 260 0.27 24.46 -12.80
CA GLU A 260 0.27 24.99 -14.17
C GLU A 260 1.23 26.19 -14.30
N ARG A 261 1.23 27.07 -13.29
CA ARG A 261 2.07 28.27 -13.28
C ARG A 261 3.55 28.00 -12.94
N GLU A 262 3.82 27.09 -12.00
CA GLU A 262 5.14 27.00 -11.36
C GLU A 262 5.90 25.69 -11.69
N CYS A 263 5.21 24.64 -12.12
CA CYS A 263 5.79 23.30 -12.27
C CYS A 263 5.70 22.72 -13.70
N GLY A 264 5.31 23.54 -14.68
CA GLY A 264 5.25 23.12 -16.08
C GLY A 264 4.14 22.13 -16.38
N TYR A 265 3.07 22.12 -15.59
CA TYR A 265 1.84 21.41 -15.94
C TYR A 265 1.21 22.06 -17.16
N GLY A 266 0.86 21.23 -18.14
CA GLY A 266 0.20 21.65 -19.35
C GLY A 266 0.07 20.49 -20.32
N GLU A 267 -0.60 20.75 -21.43
CA GLU A 267 -0.95 19.73 -22.43
C GLU A 267 0.26 19.14 -23.16
N ASP A 268 1.33 19.92 -23.31
CA ASP A 268 2.49 19.57 -24.14
C ASP A 268 3.73 19.12 -23.34
N SER A 269 3.61 18.97 -22.02
CA SER A 269 4.74 18.65 -21.15
C SER A 269 4.30 17.80 -19.97
N ILE A 270 4.95 16.64 -19.79
CA ILE A 270 4.81 15.83 -18.59
C ILE A 270 5.72 16.42 -17.50
N PRO A 271 5.16 16.85 -16.35
CA PRO A 271 5.92 17.42 -15.25
C PRO A 271 6.98 16.46 -14.70
N GLN A 272 8.12 17.01 -14.28
CA GLN A 272 9.22 16.23 -13.71
C GLN A 272 9.09 16.19 -12.18
N LEU A 273 9.23 14.99 -11.59
CA LEU A 273 9.09 14.82 -10.13
C LEU A 273 10.01 15.74 -9.33
N ARG A 274 11.19 16.06 -9.87
CA ARG A 274 12.14 16.99 -9.24
C ARG A 274 11.53 18.35 -8.97
N ASP A 275 10.88 18.93 -9.97
CA ASP A 275 10.34 20.29 -9.91
C ASP A 275 9.07 20.31 -9.04
N VAL A 276 8.21 19.31 -9.22
CA VAL A 276 6.99 19.11 -8.42
C VAL A 276 7.31 18.85 -6.94
N SER A 277 8.33 18.04 -6.64
CA SER A 277 8.75 17.79 -5.27
C SER A 277 9.31 19.02 -4.58
N ALA A 278 10.01 19.90 -5.32
CA ALA A 278 10.51 21.16 -4.77
C ALA A 278 9.35 22.10 -4.41
N PHE A 279 8.36 22.20 -5.30
CA PHE A 279 7.13 22.96 -5.07
C PHE A 279 6.36 22.45 -3.84
N LEU A 280 6.08 21.15 -3.75
CA LEU A 280 5.36 20.58 -2.60
C LEU A 280 6.11 20.81 -1.28
N LYS A 281 7.45 20.74 -1.31
CA LYS A 281 8.27 20.94 -0.12
C LYS A 281 8.10 22.35 0.43
N GLU A 282 8.01 23.35 -0.44
CA GLU A 282 7.77 24.73 -0.06
C GLU A 282 6.34 24.96 0.46
N LYS A 283 5.34 24.32 -0.17
CA LYS A 283 3.92 24.55 0.16
C LYS A 283 3.47 23.85 1.44
N THR A 284 3.78 22.56 1.56
CA THR A 284 3.26 21.69 2.63
C THR A 284 4.33 20.83 3.28
N GLY A 285 5.58 20.91 2.82
CA GLY A 285 6.67 20.02 3.27
C GLY A 285 6.58 18.62 2.70
N PHE A 286 5.61 18.33 1.81
CA PHE A 286 5.58 17.08 1.08
C PHE A 286 6.71 17.02 0.05
N GLN A 287 7.24 15.82 -0.16
CA GLN A 287 8.26 15.54 -1.17
C GLN A 287 7.87 14.29 -1.93
N LEU A 288 8.42 14.14 -3.15
CA LEU A 288 8.19 12.97 -3.99
C LEU A 288 9.39 12.06 -3.97
N ARG A 289 9.13 10.77 -4.06
CA ARG A 289 10.14 9.73 -4.21
C ARG A 289 9.76 8.82 -5.38
N PRO A 290 10.66 8.55 -6.34
CA PRO A 290 10.35 7.71 -7.47
C PRO A 290 10.17 6.27 -7.00
N VAL A 291 9.13 5.61 -7.50
CA VAL A 291 8.87 4.21 -7.23
C VAL A 291 8.66 3.43 -8.53
N ALA A 292 9.14 2.19 -8.57
CA ALA A 292 9.08 1.35 -9.76
C ALA A 292 7.67 0.82 -10.07
N GLY A 293 6.78 0.82 -9.07
CA GLY A 293 5.42 0.32 -9.18
C GLY A 293 4.70 0.35 -7.83
N LEU A 294 3.64 -0.44 -7.70
CA LEU A 294 2.81 -0.46 -6.50
C LEU A 294 3.58 -1.04 -5.30
N LEU A 295 3.66 -0.30 -4.20
CA LEU A 295 4.28 -0.79 -2.96
C LEU A 295 3.27 -1.57 -2.10
N SER A 296 3.79 -2.34 -1.14
CA SER A 296 2.98 -2.84 -0.04
C SER A 296 2.34 -1.67 0.71
N ALA A 297 1.10 -1.85 1.18
CA ALA A 297 0.38 -0.83 1.92
C ALA A 297 1.20 -0.30 3.12
N ARG A 298 1.90 -1.18 3.83
CA ARG A 298 2.75 -0.79 4.97
C ARG A 298 3.87 0.19 4.56
N ASP A 299 4.62 -0.12 3.49
CA ASP A 299 5.73 0.72 3.03
C ASP A 299 5.24 2.07 2.49
N PHE A 300 4.14 2.04 1.72
CA PHE A 300 3.55 3.24 1.16
C PHE A 300 3.01 4.16 2.27
N LEU A 301 2.16 3.64 3.16
CA LEU A 301 1.58 4.43 4.25
C LEU A 301 2.66 4.95 5.21
N ALA A 302 3.68 4.16 5.53
CA ALA A 302 4.81 4.62 6.34
C ALA A 302 5.53 5.82 5.71
N SER A 303 5.61 5.90 4.38
CA SER A 303 6.21 7.03 3.66
C SER A 303 5.43 8.33 3.91
N LEU A 304 4.09 8.27 3.95
CA LEU A 304 3.24 9.43 4.21
C LEU A 304 3.50 10.07 5.58
N ALA A 305 3.94 9.29 6.58
CA ALA A 305 4.29 9.81 7.90
C ALA A 305 5.41 10.86 7.85
N PHE A 306 6.30 10.74 6.87
CA PHE A 306 7.41 11.65 6.60
C PHE A 306 7.07 12.75 5.59
N ARG A 307 5.78 12.88 5.24
CA ARG A 307 5.34 13.69 4.09
C ARG A 307 6.08 13.29 2.80
N MET A 308 6.33 12.00 2.63
CA MET A 308 6.95 11.45 1.42
C MET A 308 5.89 10.70 0.63
N PHE A 309 5.64 11.14 -0.59
CA PHE A 309 4.72 10.47 -1.50
C PHE A 309 5.52 9.66 -2.53
N GLN A 310 5.26 8.36 -2.60
CA GLN A 310 5.92 7.44 -3.53
C GLN A 310 5.19 7.54 -4.87
N CYS A 311 5.91 7.94 -5.92
CA CYS A 311 5.34 8.41 -7.17
C CYS A 311 5.96 7.69 -8.36
N THR A 312 5.14 7.08 -9.21
CA THR A 312 5.62 6.45 -10.45
C THR A 312 5.96 7.50 -11.51
N GLN A 313 6.90 7.17 -12.41
CA GLN A 313 7.32 8.05 -13.50
C GLN A 313 6.94 7.54 -14.89
N TYR A 314 6.48 6.30 -15.02
CA TYR A 314 6.05 5.76 -16.30
C TYR A 314 4.64 6.25 -16.63
N ILE A 315 4.32 6.29 -17.91
CA ILE A 315 2.98 6.62 -18.39
C ILE A 315 2.27 5.35 -18.91
N ARG A 316 0.94 5.32 -18.79
CA ARG A 316 0.09 4.27 -19.35
C ARG A 316 0.33 4.07 -20.85
N HIS A 317 0.02 2.86 -21.33
CA HIS A 317 0.17 2.50 -22.74
C HIS A 317 -0.75 3.32 -23.67
N ALA A 318 -0.22 3.78 -24.80
CA ALA A 318 -0.92 4.69 -25.72
C ALA A 318 -2.19 4.11 -26.38
N SER A 319 -2.34 2.78 -26.41
CA SER A 319 -3.55 2.14 -26.94
C SER A 319 -4.78 2.28 -26.03
N ALA A 320 -4.60 2.62 -24.75
CA ALA A 320 -5.66 2.72 -23.75
C ALA A 320 -5.51 3.99 -22.89
N PRO A 321 -5.50 5.20 -23.48
CA PRO A 321 -5.20 6.44 -22.76
C PRO A 321 -6.21 6.74 -21.63
N MET A 322 -7.45 6.27 -21.76
CA MET A 322 -8.52 6.51 -20.77
C MET A 322 -8.66 5.41 -19.72
N HIS A 323 -7.81 4.38 -19.73
CA HIS A 323 -7.88 3.25 -18.80
C HIS A 323 -6.47 2.79 -18.41
N SER A 324 -6.21 2.70 -17.11
CA SER A 324 -4.97 2.13 -16.59
C SER A 324 -5.28 1.21 -15.41
N PRO A 325 -4.81 -0.05 -15.40
CA PRO A 325 -4.92 -0.93 -14.23
C PRO A 325 -3.92 -0.56 -13.13
N GLU A 326 -2.89 0.23 -13.45
CA GLU A 326 -1.81 0.64 -12.56
C GLU A 326 -1.76 2.18 -12.39
N PRO A 327 -1.27 2.68 -11.24
CA PRO A 327 -1.09 4.11 -11.02
C PRO A 327 0.12 4.62 -11.81
N ASP A 328 -0.13 5.14 -13.01
CA ASP A 328 0.87 5.77 -13.87
C ASP A 328 1.06 7.26 -13.51
N CYS A 329 2.03 7.95 -14.13
CA CYS A 329 2.32 9.35 -13.82
C CYS A 329 1.11 10.28 -14.07
N CYS A 330 0.16 9.92 -14.95
CA CYS A 330 -1.08 10.69 -15.09
C CYS A 330 -1.92 10.62 -13.81
N HIS A 331 -2.08 9.42 -13.23
CA HIS A 331 -2.77 9.23 -11.96
C HIS A 331 -2.10 10.00 -10.83
N GLU A 332 -0.78 9.88 -10.72
CA GLU A 332 -0.03 10.57 -9.68
C GLU A 332 -0.13 12.09 -9.79
N LEU A 333 0.26 12.62 -10.95
CA LEU A 333 0.44 14.05 -11.17
C LEU A 333 -0.90 14.81 -11.27
N LEU A 334 -1.94 14.20 -11.84
CA LEU A 334 -3.25 14.84 -12.02
C LEU A 334 -4.26 14.45 -10.93
N GLY A 335 -4.02 13.36 -10.19
CA GLY A 335 -4.87 12.92 -9.10
C GLY A 335 -4.37 13.41 -7.74
N HIS A 336 -3.19 12.93 -7.32
CA HIS A 336 -2.69 13.15 -5.96
C HIS A 336 -2.04 14.52 -5.75
N ILE A 337 -1.14 14.92 -6.65
CA ILE A 337 -0.25 16.07 -6.41
C ILE A 337 -0.99 17.39 -6.12
N PRO A 338 -2.06 17.76 -6.84
CA PRO A 338 -2.75 19.03 -6.57
C PRO A 338 -3.33 19.08 -5.15
N MET A 339 -3.84 17.97 -4.64
CA MET A 339 -4.35 17.88 -3.27
C MET A 339 -3.23 17.94 -2.22
N LEU A 340 -2.05 17.38 -2.49
CA LEU A 340 -0.90 17.45 -1.56
C LEU A 340 -0.32 18.87 -1.42
N ALA A 341 -0.68 19.79 -2.31
CA ALA A 341 -0.34 21.21 -2.19
C ALA A 341 -1.24 21.95 -1.17
N ASP A 342 -2.38 21.37 -0.78
CA ASP A 342 -3.24 21.89 0.28
C ASP A 342 -2.75 21.46 1.68
N LYS A 343 -2.78 22.41 2.62
CA LYS A 343 -2.22 22.18 3.97
C LYS A 343 -3.07 21.25 4.82
N GLU A 344 -4.40 21.33 4.72
CA GLU A 344 -5.28 20.46 5.51
C GLU A 344 -5.23 19.03 5.00
N PHE A 345 -5.26 18.87 3.67
CA PHE A 345 -5.12 17.57 3.03
C PHE A 345 -3.75 16.93 3.29
N ALA A 346 -2.65 17.69 3.17
CA ALA A 346 -1.32 17.19 3.51
C ALA A 346 -1.22 16.71 4.98
N GLN A 347 -1.82 17.44 5.92
CA GLN A 347 -1.89 16.99 7.31
C GLN A 347 -2.72 15.72 7.48
N PHE A 348 -3.87 15.65 6.80
CA PHE A 348 -4.72 14.46 6.78
C PHE A 348 -3.97 13.22 6.24
N SER A 349 -3.29 13.34 5.10
CA SER A 349 -2.49 12.24 4.54
C SER A 349 -1.35 11.82 5.46
N GLN A 350 -0.68 12.79 6.10
CA GLN A 350 0.36 12.49 7.09
C GLN A 350 -0.20 11.76 8.31
N GLU A 351 -1.40 12.09 8.76
CA GLU A 351 -2.05 11.42 9.91
C GLU A 351 -2.30 9.94 9.63
N ILE A 352 -2.76 9.59 8.42
CA ILE A 352 -2.88 8.19 7.98
C ILE A 352 -1.51 7.51 8.05
N GLY A 353 -0.47 8.19 7.57
CA GLY A 353 0.89 7.67 7.64
C GLY A 353 1.37 7.42 9.07
N LEU A 354 1.15 8.36 9.99
CA LEU A 354 1.53 8.22 11.40
C LEU A 354 0.78 7.09 12.10
N ALA A 355 -0.48 6.87 11.73
CA ALA A 355 -1.30 5.77 12.24
C ALA A 355 -0.74 4.39 11.84
N SER A 356 -0.11 4.28 10.65
CA SER A 356 0.46 3.03 10.13
C SER A 356 1.71 2.55 10.87
N LEU A 357 2.42 3.45 11.55
CA LEU A 357 3.73 3.16 12.12
C LEU A 357 3.62 2.20 13.31
N GLY A 358 4.20 1.01 13.16
CA GLY A 358 4.14 -0.06 14.15
C GLY A 358 2.75 -0.70 14.29
N ALA A 359 1.81 -0.40 13.39
CA ALA A 359 0.47 -0.98 13.39
C ALA A 359 0.50 -2.46 12.96
N SER A 360 -0.45 -3.25 13.45
CA SER A 360 -0.61 -4.66 13.06
C SER A 360 -0.93 -4.81 11.57
N ASP A 361 -0.78 -6.00 10.99
CA ASP A 361 -1.13 -6.23 9.58
C ASP A 361 -2.65 -5.99 9.33
N GLU A 362 -3.50 -6.31 10.31
CA GLU A 362 -4.96 -6.04 10.27
C GLU A 362 -5.26 -4.54 10.28
N ASP A 363 -4.56 -3.76 11.11
CA ASP A 363 -4.74 -2.30 11.15
C ASP A 363 -4.19 -1.64 9.88
N ILE A 364 -3.13 -2.19 9.26
CA ILE A 364 -2.65 -1.72 7.95
C ILE A 364 -3.71 -1.95 6.87
N GLU A 365 -4.41 -3.08 6.86
CA GLU A 365 -5.49 -3.35 5.91
C GLU A 365 -6.66 -2.37 6.09
N ARG A 366 -7.04 -2.08 7.34
CA ARG A 366 -8.04 -1.07 7.68
C ARG A 366 -7.62 0.34 7.25
N LEU A 367 -6.38 0.72 7.52
CA LEU A 367 -5.82 2.01 7.09
C LEU A 367 -5.73 2.11 5.56
N SER A 368 -5.39 1.01 4.87
CA SER A 368 -5.41 0.95 3.41
C SER A 368 -6.83 1.16 2.86
N THR A 369 -7.84 0.59 3.52
CA THR A 369 -9.25 0.79 3.16
C THR A 369 -9.70 2.24 3.40
N LEU A 370 -9.25 2.85 4.51
CA LEU A 370 -9.50 4.26 4.78
C LEU A 370 -8.84 5.16 3.73
N TYR A 371 -7.59 4.86 3.35
CA TYR A 371 -6.89 5.55 2.27
C TYR A 371 -7.65 5.44 0.94
N TRP A 372 -8.14 4.23 0.61
CA TRP A 372 -8.95 3.99 -0.59
C TRP A 372 -10.21 4.87 -0.63
N PHE A 373 -11.00 4.90 0.44
CA PHE A 373 -12.26 5.66 0.45
C PHE A 373 -12.09 7.15 0.74
N THR A 374 -10.86 7.63 0.91
CA THR A 374 -10.55 9.05 1.12
C THR A 374 -9.59 9.56 0.04
N VAL A 375 -8.30 9.28 0.16
CA VAL A 375 -7.27 9.79 -0.75
C VAL A 375 -7.46 9.30 -2.19
N GLU A 376 -7.96 8.08 -2.41
CA GLU A 376 -8.18 7.54 -3.77
C GLU A 376 -9.57 7.88 -4.34
N PHE A 377 -10.63 7.62 -3.58
CA PHE A 377 -12.03 7.72 -4.05
C PHE A 377 -12.90 8.60 -3.15
N GLY A 378 -12.31 9.54 -2.43
CA GLY A 378 -13.05 10.43 -1.54
C GLY A 378 -13.81 11.54 -2.25
N LEU A 379 -14.97 11.86 -1.67
CA LEU A 379 -15.81 13.00 -2.03
C LEU A 379 -15.91 13.96 -0.84
N CYS A 380 -16.10 15.25 -1.09
CA CYS A 380 -16.31 16.24 -0.04
C CYS A 380 -17.55 17.10 -0.31
N LYS A 381 -18.11 17.68 0.75
CA LYS A 381 -19.11 18.74 0.61
C LYS A 381 -18.43 20.09 0.42
N GLN A 382 -18.95 20.87 -0.52
CA GLN A 382 -18.53 22.24 -0.78
C GLN A 382 -19.73 23.05 -1.25
N ASP A 383 -20.06 24.12 -0.53
CA ASP A 383 -21.15 25.04 -0.85
C ASP A 383 -22.50 24.33 -1.09
N GLY A 384 -22.78 23.28 -0.31
CA GLY A 384 -24.00 22.46 -0.42
C GLY A 384 -23.99 21.44 -1.56
N THR A 385 -22.90 21.35 -2.34
CA THR A 385 -22.71 20.38 -3.42
C THR A 385 -21.65 19.34 -3.07
N VAL A 386 -21.69 18.18 -3.72
CA VAL A 386 -20.66 17.13 -3.57
C VAL A 386 -19.61 17.30 -4.67
N LYS A 387 -18.34 17.31 -4.30
CA LYS A 387 -17.17 17.45 -5.18
C LYS A 387 -16.19 16.31 -4.97
N ALA A 388 -15.40 15.99 -5.99
CA ALA A 388 -14.37 14.97 -5.90
C ALA A 388 -13.04 15.55 -5.42
N TYR A 389 -12.35 14.81 -4.55
CA TYR A 389 -10.95 15.06 -4.18
C TYR A 389 -10.07 13.81 -4.27
N GLY A 390 -10.67 12.63 -4.41
CA GLY A 390 -9.93 11.38 -4.55
C GLY A 390 -9.14 11.31 -5.86
N ALA A 391 -7.88 10.87 -5.81
CA ALA A 391 -6.98 10.81 -6.94
C ALA A 391 -7.45 9.85 -8.05
N GLY A 392 -8.00 8.68 -7.69
CA GLY A 392 -8.62 7.74 -8.61
C GLY A 392 -9.79 8.36 -9.40
N LEU A 393 -10.57 9.24 -8.75
CA LEU A 393 -11.61 10.01 -9.43
C LEU A 393 -11.00 11.07 -10.35
N LEU A 394 -10.09 11.88 -9.83
CA LEU A 394 -9.54 13.03 -10.53
C LEU A 394 -8.63 12.63 -11.72
N SER A 395 -8.19 11.38 -11.79
CA SER A 395 -7.40 10.84 -12.90
C SER A 395 -8.19 9.93 -13.85
N SER A 396 -9.47 9.69 -13.57
CA SER A 396 -10.36 8.82 -14.36
C SER A 396 -11.58 9.58 -14.82
N TYR A 397 -11.63 9.92 -16.11
CA TYR A 397 -12.77 10.64 -16.70
C TYR A 397 -14.08 9.88 -16.45
N GLY A 398 -14.12 8.58 -16.76
CA GLY A 398 -15.34 7.79 -16.64
C GLY A 398 -15.84 7.70 -15.20
N GLU A 399 -14.93 7.49 -14.25
CA GLU A 399 -15.29 7.33 -12.85
C GLU A 399 -15.67 8.66 -12.20
N LEU A 400 -15.04 9.78 -12.58
CA LEU A 400 -15.42 11.12 -12.11
C LEU A 400 -16.85 11.50 -12.55
N ILE A 401 -17.23 11.17 -13.80
CA ILE A 401 -18.59 11.37 -14.26
C ILE A 401 -19.56 10.48 -13.48
N TYR A 402 -19.22 9.19 -13.33
CA TYR A 402 -20.05 8.20 -12.67
C TYR A 402 -20.27 8.53 -11.18
N ALA A 403 -19.19 8.85 -10.46
CA ALA A 403 -19.20 9.16 -9.04
C ALA A 403 -20.20 10.27 -8.72
N LEU A 404 -20.32 11.27 -9.59
CA LEU A 404 -21.21 12.43 -9.43
C LEU A 404 -22.55 12.33 -10.20
N SER A 405 -22.93 11.14 -10.68
CA SER A 405 -24.12 10.93 -11.54
C SER A 405 -25.41 10.54 -10.81
N ASN A 406 -25.43 10.59 -9.47
CA ASN A 406 -26.50 10.07 -8.59
C ASN A 406 -26.79 8.56 -8.72
N LYS A 407 -25.98 7.83 -9.48
CA LYS A 407 -26.03 6.36 -9.58
C LYS A 407 -25.41 5.65 -8.38
N PRO A 408 -24.24 6.05 -7.86
CA PRO A 408 -23.65 5.37 -6.72
C PRO A 408 -24.29 5.81 -5.39
N GLU A 409 -24.07 5.02 -4.35
CA GLU A 409 -24.47 5.36 -2.99
C GLU A 409 -23.44 6.30 -2.34
N TYR A 410 -23.91 7.30 -1.61
CA TYR A 410 -23.07 8.15 -0.76
C TYR A 410 -23.29 7.86 0.71
N LYS A 411 -22.19 7.68 1.44
CA LYS A 411 -22.20 7.54 2.90
C LYS A 411 -21.38 8.66 3.55
N PRO A 412 -21.73 9.14 4.75
CA PRO A 412 -20.87 10.07 5.48
C PRO A 412 -19.56 9.37 5.87
N PHE A 413 -18.43 10.07 5.74
CA PHE A 413 -17.14 9.52 6.17
C PHE A 413 -17.12 9.30 7.69
N ASN A 414 -17.02 8.03 8.08
CA ASN A 414 -16.84 7.55 9.45
C ASN A 414 -15.75 6.46 9.43
N PRO A 415 -14.57 6.68 10.04
CA PRO A 415 -13.46 5.74 9.94
C PRO A 415 -13.78 4.32 10.40
N GLU A 416 -14.58 4.13 11.46
CA GLU A 416 -14.89 2.80 11.99
C GLU A 416 -15.72 1.96 11.01
N GLU A 417 -16.67 2.60 10.33
CA GLU A 417 -17.50 1.96 9.30
C GLU A 417 -16.76 1.83 7.97
N THR A 418 -15.97 2.84 7.62
CA THR A 418 -15.24 2.91 6.35
C THR A 418 -14.10 1.88 6.32
N ALA A 419 -13.38 1.69 7.43
CA ALA A 419 -12.24 0.79 7.52
C ALA A 419 -12.56 -0.69 7.25
N VAL A 420 -13.84 -1.07 7.36
CA VAL A 420 -14.31 -2.44 7.13
C VAL A 420 -15.18 -2.56 5.87
N GLN A 421 -15.35 -1.47 5.11
CA GLN A 421 -16.12 -1.48 3.87
C GLN A 421 -15.34 -2.26 2.79
N PRO A 422 -15.94 -3.30 2.18
CA PRO A 422 -15.34 -3.98 1.05
C PRO A 422 -15.19 -3.04 -0.15
N HIS A 423 -14.06 -3.14 -0.85
CA HIS A 423 -13.75 -2.40 -2.08
C HIS A 423 -13.16 -3.33 -3.15
N GLN A 424 -13.09 -2.83 -4.39
CA GLN A 424 -12.56 -3.55 -5.54
C GLN A 424 -11.97 -2.57 -6.56
N ASP A 425 -11.12 -3.07 -7.45
CA ASP A 425 -10.34 -2.27 -8.41
C ASP A 425 -10.65 -2.58 -9.89
N GLN A 426 -11.69 -3.35 -10.18
CA GLN A 426 -12.04 -3.78 -11.54
C GLN A 426 -13.12 -2.92 -12.22
N THR A 427 -13.99 -2.31 -11.42
CA THR A 427 -15.16 -1.55 -11.86
C THR A 427 -15.30 -0.26 -11.06
N PHE A 428 -16.23 0.62 -11.43
CA PHE A 428 -16.45 1.84 -10.66
C PHE A 428 -17.01 1.54 -9.27
N GLN A 429 -16.63 2.34 -8.28
CA GLN A 429 -17.03 2.08 -6.89
C GLN A 429 -18.56 2.22 -6.72
N PRO A 430 -19.26 1.23 -6.13
CA PRO A 430 -20.69 1.33 -5.90
C PRO A 430 -21.06 2.30 -4.76
N VAL A 431 -20.10 2.56 -3.87
CA VAL A 431 -20.25 3.39 -2.67
C VAL A 431 -19.08 4.36 -2.58
N TYR A 432 -19.37 5.63 -2.30
CA TYR A 432 -18.37 6.66 -2.00
C TYR A 432 -18.61 7.26 -0.62
N PHE A 433 -17.53 7.64 0.07
CA PHE A 433 -17.63 8.32 1.35
C PHE A 433 -17.43 9.83 1.18
N VAL A 434 -18.34 10.59 1.78
CA VAL A 434 -18.38 12.05 1.71
C VAL A 434 -17.87 12.63 3.02
N SER A 435 -16.75 13.35 2.95
CA SER A 435 -16.19 14.14 4.06
C SER A 435 -16.92 15.49 4.16
N GLU A 436 -17.25 15.94 5.37
CA GLU A 436 -17.84 17.27 5.57
C GLU A 436 -16.81 18.38 5.30
N SER A 437 -15.58 18.18 5.73
CA SER A 437 -14.40 19.01 5.43
C SER A 437 -13.13 18.18 5.64
N PHE A 438 -11.98 18.67 5.17
CA PHE A 438 -10.69 18.02 5.44
C PHE A 438 -10.32 18.10 6.92
N GLU A 439 -10.66 19.19 7.62
CA GLU A 439 -10.51 19.27 9.07
C GLU A 439 -11.32 18.20 9.81
N ASP A 440 -12.60 18.00 9.44
CA ASP A 440 -13.44 16.95 10.03
C ASP A 440 -12.86 15.55 9.77
N ALA A 441 -12.44 15.27 8.54
CA ALA A 441 -11.81 14.00 8.18
C ALA A 441 -10.52 13.76 8.99
N LYS A 442 -9.67 14.78 9.15
CA LYS A 442 -8.45 14.74 9.97
C LYS A 442 -8.74 14.47 11.44
N LEU A 443 -9.72 15.15 12.03
CA LEU A 443 -10.11 14.93 13.43
C LEU A 443 -10.63 13.51 13.65
N LYS A 444 -11.48 13.02 12.75
CA LYS A 444 -11.98 11.63 12.78
C LYS A 444 -10.83 10.62 12.66
N MET A 445 -9.88 10.85 11.74
CA MET A 445 -8.71 9.99 11.61
C MET A 445 -7.80 10.00 12.84
N ARG A 446 -7.62 11.15 13.51
CA ARG A 446 -6.89 11.21 14.79
C ARG A 446 -7.56 10.40 15.87
N HIS A 447 -8.88 10.49 15.96
CA HIS A 447 -9.65 9.69 16.90
C HIS A 447 -9.50 8.20 16.61
N TYR A 448 -9.64 7.81 15.34
CA TYR A 448 -9.43 6.43 14.89
C TYR A 448 -7.99 5.95 15.18
N SER A 449 -6.97 6.75 14.89
CA SER A 449 -5.58 6.38 15.18
C SER A 449 -5.32 6.15 16.67
N SER A 450 -6.10 6.76 17.56
CA SER A 450 -5.99 6.54 19.01
C SER A 450 -6.52 5.18 19.48
N SER A 451 -7.36 4.51 18.67
CA SER A 451 -7.87 3.16 18.96
C SER A 451 -6.89 2.05 18.55
N ILE A 452 -5.96 2.34 17.64
CA ILE A 452 -4.91 1.41 17.19
C ILE A 452 -4.01 1.02 18.36
N GLN A 453 -3.93 -0.28 18.62
CA GLN A 453 -3.17 -0.82 19.75
C GLN A 453 -1.67 -0.88 19.42
N ARG A 454 -0.89 -0.01 20.06
CA ARG A 454 0.58 -0.02 20.01
C ARG A 454 1.17 0.39 21.36
N PRO A 455 2.36 -0.11 21.74
CA PRO A 455 2.94 0.12 23.06
C PRO A 455 3.55 1.53 23.25
N PHE A 456 3.40 2.42 22.27
CA PHE A 456 3.97 3.76 22.26
C PHE A 456 3.11 4.71 21.41
N GLN A 457 3.34 6.01 21.55
CA GLN A 457 2.89 7.00 20.57
C GLN A 457 4.07 7.49 19.74
N VAL A 458 3.77 8.00 18.54
CA VAL A 458 4.79 8.57 17.64
C VAL A 458 4.51 10.04 17.43
N ARG A 459 5.57 10.84 17.34
CA ARG A 459 5.52 12.25 16.97
C ARG A 459 6.51 12.50 15.85
N TYR A 460 6.09 13.18 14.79
CA TYR A 460 6.99 13.61 13.72
C TYR A 460 7.67 14.92 14.12
N ASP A 461 9.00 14.95 14.03
CA ASP A 461 9.80 16.16 14.14
C ASP A 461 10.15 16.68 12.74
N PRO A 462 9.57 17.82 12.31
CA PRO A 462 9.83 18.39 10.99
C PRO A 462 11.24 18.99 10.84
N PHE A 463 11.94 19.31 11.94
CA PHE A 463 13.29 19.91 11.87
C PHE A 463 14.35 18.86 11.51
N THR A 464 14.23 17.66 12.08
CA THR A 464 15.16 16.55 11.84
C THR A 464 14.62 15.51 10.84
N CYS A 465 13.41 15.72 10.32
CA CYS A 465 12.69 14.77 9.46
C CYS A 465 12.71 13.34 10.02
N SER A 466 12.43 13.22 11.32
CA SER A 466 12.56 11.98 12.09
C SER A 466 11.33 11.75 12.97
N LEU A 467 11.11 10.49 13.34
CA LEU A 467 10.04 10.09 14.25
C LEU A 467 10.58 9.91 15.66
N GLU A 468 9.94 10.60 16.60
CA GLU A 468 10.13 10.43 18.02
C GLU A 468 9.15 9.36 18.54
N VAL A 469 9.70 8.26 19.07
CA VAL A 469 8.90 7.23 19.75
C VAL A 469 8.76 7.62 21.22
N LEU A 470 7.54 7.93 21.62
CA LEU A 470 7.14 8.34 22.96
C LEU A 470 6.73 7.10 23.77
N ASP A 471 7.72 6.38 24.27
CA ASP A 471 7.60 5.13 25.05
C ASP A 471 8.06 5.30 26.52
N GLN A 472 8.62 6.47 26.87
CA GLN A 472 9.21 6.76 28.17
C GLN A 472 8.76 8.14 28.68
N PRO A 473 8.48 8.31 30.00
CA PRO A 473 8.06 9.59 30.57
C PRO A 473 9.02 10.75 30.29
N CYS A 474 10.32 10.52 30.29
CA CYS A 474 11.33 11.55 30.01
C CYS A 474 11.22 12.12 28.59
N LYS A 475 10.92 11.29 27.59
CA LYS A 475 10.72 11.73 26.20
C LYS A 475 9.46 12.58 26.07
N VAL A 476 8.39 12.19 26.76
CA VAL A 476 7.14 12.98 26.82
C VAL A 476 7.37 14.34 27.49
N GLN A 477 8.10 14.38 28.60
CA GLN A 477 8.46 15.62 29.29
C GLN A 477 9.30 16.55 28.40
N TYR A 478 10.26 16.01 27.65
CA TYR A 478 11.06 16.77 26.69
C TYR A 478 10.17 17.38 25.58
N ALA A 479 9.29 16.56 24.98
CA ALA A 479 8.32 16.99 23.98
C ALA A 479 7.36 18.09 24.48
N LEU A 480 6.88 17.98 25.72
CA LEU A 480 6.06 19.01 26.38
C LEU A 480 6.85 20.29 26.68
N GLY A 481 8.14 20.15 27.01
CA GLY A 481 9.05 21.27 27.21
C GLY A 481 9.16 22.14 25.95
N GLN A 482 9.29 21.53 24.77
CA GLN A 482 9.32 22.25 23.49
C GLN A 482 8.02 23.01 23.23
N ILE A 483 6.87 22.35 23.39
CA ILE A 483 5.55 22.98 23.18
C ILE A 483 5.36 24.18 24.14
N ARG A 484 5.86 24.07 25.37
CA ARG A 484 5.81 25.17 26.34
C ARG A 484 6.62 26.38 25.86
N GLU A 485 7.76 26.20 25.21
CA GLU A 485 8.53 27.32 24.65
C GLU A 485 7.78 27.97 23.48
N ASP A 486 7.15 27.18 22.60
CA ASP A 486 6.30 27.71 21.53
C ASP A 486 5.11 28.52 22.08
N LEU A 487 4.45 28.01 23.13
CA LEU A 487 3.37 28.72 23.81
C LEU A 487 3.83 30.05 24.43
N LYS A 488 5.05 30.10 24.98
CA LYS A 488 5.63 31.36 25.48
C LYS A 488 5.87 32.38 24.36
N ILE A 489 6.32 31.93 23.19
CA ILE A 489 6.49 32.81 22.02
C ILE A 489 5.14 33.40 21.61
N LEU A 490 4.10 32.56 21.53
CA LEU A 490 2.73 33.01 21.20
C LEU A 490 2.19 33.97 22.25
N HIS A 491 2.40 33.68 23.54
CA HIS A 491 2.03 34.58 24.63
C HIS A 491 2.74 35.94 24.50
N SER A 492 4.05 35.96 24.27
CA SER A 492 4.81 37.20 24.07
C SER A 492 4.34 37.99 22.84
N ALA A 493 3.95 37.29 21.77
CA ALA A 493 3.36 37.93 20.59
C ALA A 493 2.00 38.58 20.92
N LEU A 494 1.15 37.89 21.68
CA LEU A 494 -0.14 38.43 22.15
C LEU A 494 0.05 39.65 23.06
N GLU A 495 1.01 39.63 23.98
CA GLU A 495 1.32 40.79 24.83
C GLU A 495 1.74 42.02 24.00
N LYS A 496 2.61 41.82 23.00
CA LYS A 496 3.05 42.91 22.11
C LYS A 496 1.91 43.51 21.29
N LEU A 497 0.96 42.68 20.84
CA LEU A 497 -0.23 43.14 20.11
C LEU A 497 -1.26 43.80 21.05
N GLY A 498 -1.41 43.29 22.27
CA GLY A 498 -2.33 43.80 23.29
C GLY A 498 -1.96 45.17 23.85
N CYS A 499 -0.68 45.55 23.81
CA CYS A 499 -0.24 46.90 24.18
C CYS A 499 -0.63 48.01 23.17
N GLY A 500 -1.22 47.68 22.01
CA GLY A 500 -1.65 48.65 20.99
C GLY A 500 -3.12 49.10 21.08
N LEU A 501 -3.92 48.58 22.02
CA LEU A 501 -5.36 48.86 22.11
C LEU A 501 -5.77 49.93 23.13
N ASN A 502 -4.81 50.63 23.77
CA ASN A 502 -5.11 51.66 24.77
C ASN A 502 -4.31 52.95 24.54
N THR A 503 -4.56 53.66 23.43
CA THR A 503 -4.27 55.10 23.34
C THR A 503 -5.18 55.78 22.32
N GLU A 504 -6.39 56.14 22.73
CA GLU A 504 -6.95 57.45 22.38
C GLU A 504 -7.44 58.09 23.69
N PRO A 505 -6.83 59.20 24.16
CA PRO A 505 -7.41 60.04 25.19
C PRO A 505 -8.35 61.08 24.54
N GLU A 506 -9.59 61.15 25.06
CA GLU A 506 -10.48 62.32 24.91
C GLU A 506 -9.87 63.60 25.51
#